data_AF-A0A4R4DFE3-F1
#
_entry.id   AF-A0A4R4DFE3-F1
#
_cell.length_a   1.000
_cell.length_b   1.000
_cell.length_c   1.000
_cell.angle_alpha   90.00
_cell.angle_beta   90.00
_cell.angle_gamma   90.00
#
_symmetry.space_group_name_H-M   'P 1'
#
loop_
_entity.id
_entity.type
_entity.pdbx_description
1 polymer ?
#
loop_
_entity_poly.entity_id
_entity_poly.type
_entity_poly.pdbx_seq_one_letter_code
_entity_poly.pdbx_strand_id
1 'polypeptide(L)' 'MDQRKMTEGQRAYEAKRAAKAGMSLEKWLTSKERDAAAERAQAEKAAKVQASARKPGFFARLLEKAQKPL' A
#
# COMPACT_ATOMS: atom_id res chain seq x y z
N MET A 1 14.16 -5.92 -6.45
CA MET A 1 14.23 -5.21 -7.73
C MET A 1 15.68 -5.20 -8.18
N ASP A 2 16.03 -6.14 -9.04
CA ASP A 2 17.38 -6.24 -9.61
C ASP A 2 17.62 -5.02 -10.53
N GLN A 3 18.70 -4.26 -10.28
CA GLN A 3 19.01 -3.00 -10.99
C GLN A 3 19.05 -3.16 -12.52
N ARG A 4 19.36 -4.38 -12.98
CA ARG A 4 19.46 -4.78 -14.38
C ARG A 4 18.10 -4.94 -15.08
N LYS A 5 17.01 -5.06 -14.31
CA LYS A 5 15.64 -5.20 -14.83
C LYS A 5 14.89 -3.86 -14.92
N MET A 6 15.47 -2.77 -14.40
CA MET A 6 14.86 -1.44 -14.45
C MET A 6 15.17 -0.75 -15.77
N THR A 7 14.17 -0.09 -16.34
CA THR A 7 14.37 0.78 -17.51
C THR A 7 15.23 1.98 -17.12
N GLU A 8 15.87 2.61 -18.10
CA GLU A 8 16.76 3.75 -17.86
C GLU A 8 16.02 4.93 -17.20
N GLY A 9 14.77 5.19 -17.61
CA GLY A 9 13.91 6.18 -16.98
C GLY A 9 13.59 5.87 -15.51
N GLN A 10 13.35 4.60 -15.18
CA GLN A 10 13.13 4.17 -13.79
C GLN A 10 14.41 4.32 -12.97
N ARG A 11 15.56 3.94 -13.53
CA ARG A 11 16.87 4.09 -12.86
C ARG A 11 17.16 5.56 -12.54
N ALA A 12 16.94 6.46 -13.49
CA ALA A 12 17.14 7.90 -13.30
C ALA A 12 16.19 8.49 -12.25
N TYR A 13 14.94 8.03 -12.22
CA TYR A 13 13.95 8.45 -11.22
C TYR A 13 14.37 8.04 -9.80
N GLU A 14 14.78 6.78 -9.62
CA GLU A 14 15.24 6.28 -8.33
C GLU A 14 16.59 6.89 -7.91
N ALA A 15 17.48 7.18 -8.87
CA ALA A 15 18.74 7.86 -8.59
C ALA A 15 18.52 9.27 -8.03
N LYS A 16 17.54 10.02 -8.56
CA LYS A 16 17.15 11.33 -8.00
C LYS A 16 16.66 11.22 -6.57
N ARG A 17 15.93 10.15 -6.24
CA ARG A 17 15.43 9.90 -4.88
C ARG A 17 16.55 9.47 -3.93
N ALA A 18 17.44 8.60 -4.39
CA ALA A 18 18.63 8.20 -3.66
C ALA A 18 19.51 9.42 -3.32
N ALA A 19 19.76 10.30 -4.30
CA ALA A 19 20.47 11.55 -4.12
C ALA A 19 19.76 12.49 -3.12
N LYS A 20 18.43 12.61 -3.20
CA LYS A 20 17.64 13.38 -2.23
C LYS A 20 17.78 12.83 -0.80
N ALA A 21 17.90 11.52 -0.66
CA ALA A 21 18.09 10.85 0.61
C ALA A 21 19.58 10.75 1.04
N GLY A 22 20.49 11.36 0.27
CA GLY A 22 21.93 11.38 0.57
C GLY A 22 22.62 10.01 0.48
N MET A 23 22.08 9.07 -0.31
CA MET A 23 22.61 7.72 -0.41
C MET A 23 22.77 7.26 -1.87
N SER A 24 23.55 6.19 -2.07
CA SER A 24 23.72 5.58 -3.40
C SER A 24 22.44 4.88 -3.85
N LEU A 25 22.27 4.75 -5.17
CA LEU A 25 21.11 4.09 -5.77
C LEU A 25 20.93 2.66 -5.26
N GLU A 26 22.02 1.88 -5.14
CA GLU A 26 21.97 0.51 -4.63
C GLU A 26 21.46 0.43 -3.20
N LYS A 27 21.94 1.34 -2.34
CA LYS A 27 21.53 1.41 -0.94
C LYS A 27 20.07 1.86 -0.81
N TRP A 28 19.66 2.80 -1.66
CA TRP A 28 18.27 3.26 -1.77
C TRP A 28 17.32 2.12 -2.19
N LEU A 29 17.67 1.36 -3.22
CA LEU A 29 16.85 0.24 -3.68
C LEU A 29 16.75 -0.87 -2.63
N THR A 30 17.85 -1.15 -1.92
CA THR A 30 17.88 -2.15 -0.84
C THR A 30 17.03 -1.70 0.36
N SER A 31 17.09 -0.41 0.73
CA SER A 31 16.22 0.16 1.76
C SER A 31 14.75 0.07 1.36
N LYS A 32 14.44 0.46 0.12
CA LYS A 32 13.08 0.43 -0.42
C LYS A 32 12.50 -0.99 -0.45
N GLU A 33 13.28 -2.03 -0.73
CA GLU A 33 12.80 -3.41 -0.64
C GLU A 33 12.39 -3.79 0.78
N ARG A 34 13.17 -3.38 1.77
CA ARG A 34 12.83 -3.60 3.19
C ARG A 34 11.57 -2.83 3.57
N ASP A 35 11.46 -1.58 3.14
CA ASP A 35 10.32 -0.72 3.46
C ASP A 35 9.04 -1.16 2.74
N ALA A 36 9.13 -1.57 1.47
CA ALA A 36 7.99 -2.08 0.70
C ALA A 36 7.44 -3.40 1.24
N ALA A 37 8.28 -4.23 1.87
CA ALA A 37 7.81 -5.41 2.59
C ALA A 37 7.02 -5.03 3.86
N ALA A 38 7.48 -4.01 4.60
CA ALA A 38 6.77 -3.50 5.77
C ALA A 38 5.45 -2.81 5.40
N GLU A 39 5.44 -2.00 4.34
CA GLU A 39 4.25 -1.30 3.85
C GLU A 39 3.20 -2.26 3.31
N ARG A 40 3.57 -3.37 2.65
CA ARG A 40 2.58 -4.38 2.23
C ARG A 40 1.88 -5.04 3.43
N ALA A 41 2.60 -5.32 4.51
CA ALA A 41 2.00 -5.83 5.73
C ALA A 41 1.06 -4.81 6.40
N GLN A 42 1.33 -3.51 6.27
CA GLN A 42 0.46 -2.45 6.78
C GLN A 42 -0.75 -2.18 5.88
N ALA A 43 -0.57 -2.22 4.56
CA ALA A 43 -1.64 -2.07 3.59
C ALA A 43 -2.65 -3.22 3.69
N GLU A 44 -2.22 -4.46 3.93
CA GLU A 44 -3.11 -5.58 4.20
C GLU A 44 -3.91 -5.42 5.49
N LYS A 45 -3.29 -4.88 6.55
CA LYS A 45 -4.00 -4.55 7.79
C LYS A 45 -5.01 -3.42 7.57
N ALA A 46 -4.65 -2.37 6.84
CA ALA A 46 -5.55 -1.27 6.49
C ALA A 46 -6.73 -1.73 5.62
N ALA A 47 -6.48 -2.62 4.65
CA ALA A 47 -7.52 -3.23 3.81
C ALA A 47 -8.47 -4.11 4.64
N LYS A 48 -7.94 -4.87 5.62
CA LYS A 48 -8.75 -5.70 6.53
C LYS A 48 -9.60 -4.85 7.49
N VAL A 49 -9.09 -3.72 7.95
CA VAL A 49 -9.85 -2.75 8.75
C VAL A 49 -10.97 -2.12 7.91
N GLN A 50 -10.69 -1.70 6.67
CA GLN A 50 -11.73 -1.18 5.77
C GLN A 50 -12.80 -2.23 5.43
N ALA A 51 -12.42 -3.49 5.24
CA ALA A 51 -13.38 -4.57 5.01
C ALA A 51 -14.26 -4.84 6.24
N SER A 52 -13.70 -4.73 7.45
CA SER A 52 -14.46 -4.87 8.70
C SER A 52 -15.44 -3.72 8.94
N ALA A 53 -15.11 -2.51 8.47
CA ALA A 53 -15.99 -1.33 8.54
C ALA A 53 -17.21 -1.41 7.60
N ARG A 54 -17.17 -2.27 6.57
CA ARG A 54 -18.29 -2.50 5.64
C ARG A 54 -19.30 -3.52 6.13
N LYS A 55 -19.12 -4.12 7.31
CA LYS A 55 -20.14 -5.01 7.87
C LYS A 55 -21.36 -4.17 8.23
N PRO A 56 -22.57 -4.50 7.72
CA PRO A 56 -23.77 -3.75 8.05
C PRO A 56 -23.98 -3.80 9.56
N GLY A 57 -23.79 -2.63 10.19
CA GLY A 57 -23.96 -2.44 11.62
C GLY A 57 -25.42 -2.58 12.04
N PHE A 58 -25.66 -2.47 13.34
CA PHE A 58 -26.99 -2.62 13.93
C PHE A 58 -28.07 -1.75 13.26
N PHE A 59 -27.77 -0.46 13.02
CA PHE A 59 -28.70 0.47 12.35
C PHE A 59 -28.96 0.14 10.88
N ALA A 60 -27.94 -0.34 10.15
CA ALA A 60 -28.12 -0.76 8.76
C ALA A 60 -29.07 -1.96 8.65
N ARG A 61 -29.00 -2.90 9.60
CA ARG A 61 -29.92 -4.04 9.67
C ARG A 61 -31.35 -3.62 10.05
N LEU A 62 -31.50 -2.62 10.91
CA LEU A 62 -32.81 -2.06 11.26
C LEU A 62 -33.46 -1.37 10.05
N LEU A 63 -32.68 -0.61 9.28
CA LEU A 63 -33.16 0.05 8.06
C LEU A 63 -33.55 -0.98 6.98
N GLU A 64 -32.77 -2.05 6.80
CA GLU A 64 -33.10 -3.14 5.87
C GLU A 64 -34.42 -3.84 6.25
N LYS A 65 -34.65 -4.05 7.56
CA LYS A 65 -35.91 -4.63 8.07
C LYS A 65 -37.12 -3.72 7.79
N ALA A 66 -36.92 -2.40 7.87
CA ALA A 66 -37.97 -1.42 7.60
C ALA A 66 -38.26 -1.26 6.10
N GLN A 67 -37.27 -1.48 5.23
CA GLN A 67 -37.39 -1.37 3.78
C GLN A 67 -37.90 -2.63 3.08
N LYS A 68 -38.02 -3.77 3.78
CA LYS A 68 -38.53 -5.01 3.19
C LYS A 68 -40.06 -5.04 3.30
N PRO A 69 -40.83 -4.87 2.20
CA PRO A 69 -42.26 -5.10 2.24
C PRO A 69 -42.54 -6.61 2.42
N LEU A 70 -43.62 -6.91 3.16
CA LEU A 70 -44.11 -8.27 3.45
C LEU A 70 -44.57 -8.99 2.18
#